data_AF-A0A2V0P6H2-F1
#
_entry.id   AF-A0A2V0P6H2-F1
#
_cell.length_a   1.000
_cell.length_b   1.000
_cell.length_c   1.000
_cell.angle_alpha   90.00
_cell.angle_beta   90.00
_cell.angle_gamma   90.00
#
_symmetry.space_group_name_H-M   'P 1'
#
loop_
_entity.id
_entity.type
_entity.pdbx_description
1 polymer ?
#
loop_
_entity_poly.entity_id
_entity_poly.type
_entity_poly.pdbx_seq_one_letter_code
_entity_poly.pdbx_strand_id
1 'polypeptide(L)'
;MTGAKKRKKKQQLPGHAHNHTDAPAAGVPAPAAAAGTLARSARLDAAAVAPAPAWAPPASRAAAPALPAAAAELEVLRAQALERLRAALAAASREAALKRAPLLAFERWRFAAQLEEGGALGHEEGAQPLTAGQQQQQKQQQKQKQKPKKARQIDPVLPSSAAGSASAAAAGLAADLVKAGMAAHAAAAAASRVSEASSSAAASVARRALQLASGAAPDARRAGVAVAFHKHSIDLAAAGERVMVTREAYGKLARLFRLHGAPSEAPPPPPAAAAAAGGAGPEDADAEAAAAAAAAEAAGDAGDAARAAFHRRLFAMLLRYKSIQGHGFQAAVGPPVFEVLRRHLSVGFECFASPLNAAFTRCASAFADVDGPFGSCGSFFGLKLAHGSYECNPPFVAAIMDAAARRLERALAAAEAAGGALSFVVVVPGWQETEAWGVLSGSAFLRKRVVVAAAEHGFCDGASHQRRDLYRRSPYDTGVFVLQTGRGAAKWRLNEGFEQEVRAAFAACIPSAAAVERQRRIRGGSEVEHWGAPTTGAAAGGGGGGGGGGGDGGGGGGDGPGSGGEEEEGAPAKRQRQDKAGSSDAAAKDGAKHKKKKKQKKKQRQPETIAAV
;
A
#
# COMPACT_ATOMS: atom_id res chain seq x y z
N MET A 1 -63.46 23.81 3.66
CA MET A 1 -62.17 24.03 2.97
C MET A 1 -61.04 23.78 3.97
N THR A 2 -60.50 22.57 4.00
CA THR A 2 -59.49 22.11 4.97
C THR A 2 -58.16 21.90 4.26
N GLY A 3 -57.16 22.72 4.60
CA GLY A 3 -55.84 22.73 3.97
C GLY A 3 -54.94 21.59 4.45
N ALA A 4 -54.51 20.74 3.53
CA ALA A 4 -53.52 19.69 3.77
C ALA A 4 -52.09 20.27 3.70
N LYS A 5 -51.36 20.20 4.83
CA LYS A 5 -49.93 20.51 4.91
C LYS A 5 -49.13 19.43 4.15
N LYS A 6 -48.50 19.80 3.03
CA LYS A 6 -47.51 18.97 2.31
C LYS A 6 -46.31 18.68 3.23
N ARG A 7 -46.13 17.41 3.60
CA ARG A 7 -44.89 16.90 4.23
C ARG A 7 -43.72 17.13 3.27
N LYS A 8 -42.72 17.92 3.69
CA LYS A 8 -41.42 18.02 3.01
C LYS A 8 -40.78 16.62 2.99
N LYS A 9 -40.58 16.08 1.78
CA LYS A 9 -39.78 14.88 1.51
C LYS A 9 -38.36 15.15 2.06
N LYS A 10 -37.92 14.42 3.09
CA LYS A 10 -36.52 14.43 3.55
C LYS A 10 -35.65 14.13 2.34
N GLN A 11 -34.86 15.11 1.88
CA GLN A 11 -33.76 14.83 0.96
C GLN A 11 -32.81 13.88 1.68
N GLN A 12 -32.71 12.65 1.17
CA GLN A 12 -31.66 11.72 1.58
C GLN A 12 -30.32 12.40 1.31
N LEU A 13 -29.49 12.49 2.36
CA LEU A 13 -28.06 12.77 2.22
C LEU A 13 -27.47 11.76 1.22
N PRO A 14 -26.44 12.13 0.43
CA PRO A 14 -25.86 11.22 -0.56
C PRO A 14 -25.44 9.92 0.13
N GLY A 15 -26.08 8.82 -0.28
CA GLY A 15 -25.87 7.50 0.29
C GLY A 15 -24.41 7.09 0.19
N HIS A 16 -23.96 6.26 1.13
CA HIS A 16 -22.68 5.58 1.03
C HIS A 16 -22.59 4.87 -0.33
N ALA A 17 -21.40 4.80 -0.92
CA ALA A 17 -21.22 4.22 -2.26
C ALA A 17 -21.55 2.71 -2.33
N HIS A 18 -21.76 2.09 -1.17
CA HIS A 18 -21.91 0.64 -0.96
C HIS A 18 -23.10 0.36 -0.01
N ASN A 19 -23.70 -0.83 -0.12
CA ASN A 19 -24.75 -1.30 0.77
C ASN A 19 -24.10 -2.02 1.97
N HIS A 20 -24.18 -1.42 3.16
CA HIS A 20 -23.46 -1.90 4.34
C HIS A 20 -24.31 -2.81 5.22
N THR A 21 -23.66 -3.62 6.06
CA THR A 21 -24.34 -4.50 7.02
C THR A 21 -25.09 -3.77 8.13
N ASP A 22 -24.76 -2.51 8.39
CA ASP A 22 -25.32 -1.69 9.47
C ASP A 22 -25.38 -2.44 10.81
N ALA A 23 -24.30 -3.17 11.12
CA ALA A 23 -24.24 -4.06 12.27
C ALA A 23 -24.32 -3.25 13.58
N PRO A 24 -25.19 -3.64 14.54
CA PRO A 24 -25.23 -2.97 15.83
C PRO A 24 -23.90 -3.17 16.56
N ALA A 25 -23.43 -2.12 17.23
CA ALA A 25 -22.27 -2.21 18.11
C ALA A 25 -22.54 -3.23 19.22
N ALA A 26 -21.63 -4.19 19.40
CA ALA A 26 -21.71 -5.22 20.43
C ALA A 26 -21.35 -4.69 21.84
N GLY A 27 -20.93 -3.43 21.95
CA GLY A 27 -20.52 -2.79 23.20
C GLY A 27 -19.14 -3.21 23.66
N VAL A 28 -18.27 -3.67 22.74
CA VAL A 28 -16.91 -4.11 23.10
C VAL A 28 -16.05 -2.87 23.37
N PRO A 29 -15.64 -2.60 24.63
CA PRO A 29 -14.87 -1.42 24.94
C PRO A 29 -13.49 -1.51 24.30
N ALA A 30 -13.03 -0.40 23.70
CA ALA A 30 -11.61 -0.29 23.36
C ALA A 30 -10.80 -0.39 24.66
N PRO A 31 -9.68 -1.13 24.68
CA PRO A 31 -8.87 -1.23 25.89
C PRO A 31 -8.45 0.16 26.38
N ALA A 32 -8.47 0.38 27.70
CA ALA A 32 -8.06 1.65 28.30
C ALA A 32 -6.61 1.96 27.89
N ALA A 33 -6.41 3.03 27.13
CA ALA A 33 -5.09 3.38 26.61
C ALA A 33 -4.21 3.88 27.76
N ALA A 34 -3.22 3.08 28.18
CA ALA A 34 -2.13 3.58 29.01
C ALA A 34 -1.34 4.63 28.22
N ALA A 35 -1.36 5.88 28.69
CA ALA A 35 -0.74 7.00 28.01
C ALA A 35 0.80 6.84 27.96
N GLY A 36 1.39 6.87 26.75
CA GLY A 36 2.81 7.19 26.56
C GLY A 36 3.70 6.09 25.96
N THR A 37 3.46 4.81 26.25
CA THR A 37 4.45 3.73 25.94
C THR A 37 4.00 2.76 24.84
N LEU A 38 2.68 2.63 24.60
CA LEU A 38 2.09 1.66 23.67
C LEU A 38 2.39 1.90 22.19
N ALA A 39 2.64 3.15 21.76
CA ALA A 39 2.87 3.42 20.34
C ALA A 39 4.22 2.90 19.83
N ARG A 40 5.25 2.86 20.69
CA ARG A 40 6.54 2.27 20.37
C ARG A 40 6.44 0.74 20.37
N SER A 41 5.77 0.14 21.37
CA SER A 41 5.56 -1.32 21.39
C SER A 41 4.74 -1.80 20.20
N ALA A 42 3.63 -1.15 19.85
CA ALA A 42 2.78 -1.58 18.74
C ALA A 42 3.50 -1.56 17.38
N ARG A 43 4.39 -0.59 17.13
CA ARG A 43 5.21 -0.58 15.90
C ARG A 43 6.27 -1.67 15.90
N LEU A 44 6.88 -1.87 17.06
CA LEU A 44 7.85 -2.92 17.30
C LEU A 44 7.20 -4.30 17.06
N ASP A 45 5.97 -4.49 17.51
CA ASP A 45 5.16 -5.69 17.28
C ASP A 45 4.75 -5.83 15.80
N ALA A 46 4.44 -4.73 15.11
CA ALA A 46 4.18 -4.74 13.67
C ALA A 46 5.45 -4.95 12.80
N ALA A 47 6.61 -4.59 13.35
CA ALA A 47 7.92 -4.82 12.76
C ALA A 47 8.42 -6.26 13.04
N ALA A 48 7.91 -6.90 14.10
CA ALA A 48 8.15 -8.30 14.36
C ALA A 48 7.51 -9.15 13.26
N VAL A 49 8.26 -10.15 12.78
CA VAL A 49 7.81 -11.03 11.70
C VAL A 49 7.95 -12.48 12.14
N ALA A 50 6.81 -13.14 12.29
CA ALA A 50 6.74 -14.54 12.68
C ALA A 50 7.28 -15.46 11.56
N PRO A 51 8.04 -16.52 11.88
CA PRO A 51 8.47 -17.49 10.88
C PRO A 51 7.27 -18.13 10.19
N ALA A 52 7.25 -18.11 8.86
CA ALA A 52 6.25 -18.84 8.09
C ALA A 52 6.47 -20.37 8.25
N PRO A 53 5.40 -21.15 8.46
CA PRO A 53 5.49 -22.58 8.73
C PRO A 53 6.03 -23.36 7.52
N ALA A 54 6.49 -24.59 7.75
CA ALA A 54 7.09 -25.43 6.71
C ALA A 54 6.15 -25.72 5.53
N TRP A 55 4.83 -25.78 5.77
CA TRP A 55 3.83 -25.97 4.72
C TRP A 55 3.58 -24.73 3.86
N ALA A 56 4.01 -23.55 4.31
CA ALA A 56 3.76 -22.31 3.58
C ALA A 56 4.46 -22.35 2.22
N PRO A 57 3.85 -21.79 1.17
CA PRO A 57 4.46 -21.68 -0.14
C PRO A 57 5.89 -21.13 -0.09
N PRO A 58 6.79 -21.62 -0.97
CA PRO A 58 8.16 -21.10 -1.03
C PRO A 58 8.17 -19.67 -1.59
N ALA A 59 9.18 -18.89 -1.19
CA ALA A 59 9.38 -17.55 -1.75
C ALA A 59 9.74 -17.63 -3.25
N SER A 60 9.22 -16.69 -4.03
CA SER A 60 9.50 -16.55 -5.46
C SER A 60 10.89 -15.94 -5.66
N ARG A 61 11.81 -16.72 -6.22
CA ARG A 61 13.18 -16.25 -6.54
C ARG A 61 13.36 -15.85 -8.01
N ALA A 62 12.40 -16.17 -8.88
CA ALA A 62 12.61 -16.13 -10.34
C ALA A 62 12.19 -14.82 -11.02
N ALA A 63 11.55 -13.88 -10.31
CA ALA A 63 10.90 -12.73 -10.93
C ALA A 63 11.71 -11.41 -10.85
N ALA A 64 12.72 -11.33 -9.99
CA ALA A 64 13.44 -10.08 -9.75
C ALA A 64 14.49 -9.80 -10.85
N PRO A 65 14.69 -8.53 -11.27
CA PRO A 65 15.77 -8.17 -12.17
C PRO A 65 17.13 -8.65 -11.62
N ALA A 66 18.00 -9.20 -12.47
CA ALA A 66 19.26 -9.77 -12.01
C ALA A 66 20.15 -8.73 -11.29
N LEU A 67 20.22 -7.51 -11.82
CA LEU A 67 21.01 -6.43 -11.22
C LEU A 67 20.15 -5.54 -10.31
N PRO A 68 20.58 -5.23 -9.08
CA PRO A 68 19.90 -4.26 -8.21
C PRO A 68 19.71 -2.89 -8.85
N ALA A 69 20.71 -2.43 -9.60
CA ALA A 69 20.67 -1.18 -10.34
C ALA A 69 19.58 -1.16 -11.42
N ALA A 70 19.35 -2.29 -12.10
CA ALA A 70 18.28 -2.44 -13.07
C ALA A 70 16.90 -2.40 -12.39
N ALA A 71 16.76 -3.00 -11.20
CA ALA A 71 15.52 -2.91 -10.43
C ALA A 71 15.16 -1.46 -10.09
N ALA A 72 16.13 -0.67 -9.58
CA ALA A 72 15.91 0.75 -9.30
C ALA A 72 15.53 1.55 -10.55
N GLU A 73 16.27 1.38 -11.66
CA GLU A 73 16.00 2.10 -12.91
C GLU A 73 14.60 1.81 -13.47
N LEU A 74 14.21 0.53 -13.54
CA LEU A 74 12.91 0.14 -14.07
C LEU A 74 11.77 0.68 -13.23
N GLU A 75 11.93 0.77 -11.91
CA GLU A 75 10.92 1.36 -11.02
C GLU A 75 10.79 2.87 -11.18
N VAL A 76 11.89 3.60 -11.40
CA VAL A 76 11.80 5.02 -11.75
C VAL A 76 11.01 5.21 -13.05
N LEU A 77 11.27 4.38 -14.07
CA LEU A 77 10.56 4.47 -15.35
C LEU A 77 9.06 4.20 -15.20
N ARG A 78 8.69 3.20 -14.39
CA ARG A 78 7.29 2.88 -14.08
C ARG A 78 6.61 3.99 -13.28
N ALA A 79 7.26 4.52 -12.25
CA ALA A 79 6.72 5.60 -11.44
C ALA A 79 6.41 6.84 -12.29
N GLN A 80 7.35 7.26 -13.13
CA GLN A 80 7.18 8.38 -14.04
C GLN A 80 6.11 8.11 -15.11
N ALA A 81 5.97 6.86 -15.56
CA ALA A 81 4.89 6.48 -16.48
C ALA A 81 3.51 6.59 -15.81
N LEU A 82 3.35 6.07 -14.59
CA LEU A 82 2.10 6.16 -13.83
C LEU A 82 1.71 7.61 -13.55
N GLU A 83 2.67 8.49 -13.25
CA GLU A 83 2.41 9.93 -13.09
C GLU A 83 1.90 10.57 -14.38
N ARG A 84 2.54 10.29 -15.53
CA ARG A 84 2.08 10.77 -16.84
C ARG A 84 0.67 10.28 -17.18
N LEU A 85 0.35 9.03 -16.84
CA LEU A 85 -0.99 8.48 -17.09
C LEU A 85 -2.06 9.16 -16.23
N ARG A 86 -1.79 9.42 -14.95
CA ARG A 86 -2.68 10.20 -14.09
C ARG A 86 -2.86 11.63 -14.59
N ALA A 87 -1.78 12.26 -15.05
CA ALA A 87 -1.82 13.60 -15.64
C ALA A 87 -2.67 13.63 -16.92
N ALA A 88 -2.58 12.59 -17.77
CA ALA A 88 -3.40 12.44 -18.96
C ALA A 88 -4.90 12.30 -18.63
N LEU A 89 -5.26 11.49 -17.61
CA LEU A 89 -6.64 11.38 -17.15
C LEU A 89 -7.15 12.71 -16.57
N ALA A 90 -6.32 13.42 -15.81
CA ALA A 90 -6.66 14.72 -15.26
C ALA A 90 -6.85 15.77 -16.36
N ALA A 91 -6.03 15.75 -17.42
CA ALA A 91 -6.20 16.61 -18.59
C ALA A 91 -7.53 16.32 -19.31
N ALA A 92 -7.82 15.05 -19.61
CA ALA A 92 -9.08 14.64 -20.22
C ALA A 92 -10.30 15.03 -19.37
N SER A 93 -10.17 14.99 -18.04
CA SER A 93 -11.22 15.43 -17.12
C SER A 93 -11.46 16.94 -17.22
N ARG A 94 -10.39 17.76 -17.30
CA ARG A 94 -10.49 19.22 -17.47
C ARG A 94 -11.06 19.62 -18.82
N GLU A 95 -10.69 18.92 -19.90
CA GLU A 95 -11.24 19.11 -21.25
C GLU A 95 -12.76 18.94 -21.27
N ALA A 96 -13.30 18.05 -20.43
CA ALA A 96 -14.73 17.83 -20.26
C ALA A 96 -15.38 18.69 -19.16
N ALA A 97 -14.73 19.78 -18.75
CA ALA A 97 -15.20 20.70 -17.70
C ALA A 97 -15.43 20.06 -16.31
N LEU A 98 -14.81 18.92 -16.02
CA LEU A 98 -14.79 18.37 -14.66
C LEU A 98 -13.80 19.16 -13.79
N LYS A 99 -14.21 19.48 -12.55
CA LYS A 99 -13.34 20.17 -11.58
C LYS A 99 -12.08 19.36 -11.23
N ARG A 100 -12.22 18.04 -11.10
CA ARG A 100 -11.14 17.09 -10.83
C ARG A 100 -11.47 15.74 -11.47
N ALA A 101 -10.44 14.96 -11.79
CA ALA A 101 -10.63 13.56 -12.12
C ALA A 101 -11.33 12.83 -10.96
N PRO A 102 -12.20 11.84 -11.23
CA PRO A 102 -12.87 11.11 -10.17
C PRO A 102 -11.84 10.45 -9.25
N LEU A 103 -12.04 10.61 -7.94
CA LEU A 103 -11.13 10.07 -6.95
C LEU A 103 -10.94 8.57 -7.16
N LEU A 104 -9.68 8.15 -7.21
CA LEU A 104 -9.27 6.75 -7.28
C LEU A 104 -9.71 5.97 -8.55
N ALA A 105 -10.35 6.63 -9.52
CA ALA A 105 -10.81 5.94 -10.74
C ALA A 105 -9.66 5.34 -11.54
N PHE A 106 -8.52 6.05 -11.63
CA PHE A 106 -7.31 5.51 -12.27
C PHE A 106 -6.82 4.23 -11.59
N GLU A 107 -6.80 4.19 -10.25
CA GLU A 107 -6.30 3.01 -9.54
C GLU A 107 -7.27 1.83 -9.64
N ARG A 108 -8.58 2.07 -9.52
CA ARG A 108 -9.60 1.03 -9.74
C ARG A 108 -9.48 0.44 -11.15
N TRP A 109 -9.35 1.29 -12.16
CA TRP A 109 -9.08 0.86 -13.53
C TRP A 109 -7.81 0.02 -13.62
N ARG A 110 -6.70 0.47 -13.06
CA ARG A 110 -5.42 -0.25 -13.08
C ARG A 110 -5.52 -1.62 -12.42
N PHE A 111 -6.20 -1.72 -11.27
CA PHE A 111 -6.44 -3.00 -10.59
C PHE A 111 -7.30 -3.95 -11.45
N ALA A 112 -8.41 -3.46 -12.01
CA ALA A 112 -9.28 -4.26 -12.86
C ALA A 112 -8.55 -4.74 -14.13
N ALA A 113 -7.81 -3.84 -14.78
CA ALA A 113 -7.07 -4.16 -15.99
C ALA A 113 -5.95 -5.18 -15.74
N GLN A 114 -5.21 -5.05 -14.63
CA GLN A 114 -4.22 -6.06 -14.21
C GLN A 114 -4.85 -7.42 -13.91
N LEU A 115 -6.01 -7.44 -13.26
CA LEU A 115 -6.74 -8.67 -12.98
C LEU A 115 -7.22 -9.35 -14.28
N GLU A 116 -7.77 -8.59 -15.22
CA GLU A 116 -8.17 -9.08 -16.55
C GLU A 116 -6.98 -9.65 -17.32
N GLU A 117 -5.85 -8.94 -17.30
CA GLU A 117 -4.59 -9.35 -17.91
C GLU A 117 -4.04 -10.64 -17.30
N GLY A 118 -4.06 -10.77 -15.98
CA GLY A 118 -3.68 -11.99 -15.26
C GLY A 118 -4.63 -13.15 -15.50
N GLY A 119 -5.94 -12.89 -15.56
CA GLY A 119 -6.98 -13.88 -15.88
C GLY A 119 -6.90 -14.40 -17.31
N ALA A 120 -6.55 -13.53 -18.27
CA ALA A 120 -6.31 -13.90 -19.66
C ALA A 120 -5.07 -14.82 -19.83
N LEU A 121 -4.11 -14.77 -18.89
CA LEU A 121 -3.02 -15.75 -18.79
C LEU A 121 -3.40 -16.99 -17.96
N GLY A 122 -4.40 -16.88 -17.09
CA GLY A 122 -4.88 -17.90 -16.17
C GLY A 122 -5.98 -18.82 -16.71
N HIS A 123 -6.46 -18.60 -17.94
CA HIS A 123 -7.36 -19.52 -18.66
C HIS A 123 -6.64 -20.80 -19.16
N GLU A 124 -5.89 -21.46 -18.27
CA GLU A 124 -5.73 -22.92 -18.31
C GLU A 124 -6.59 -23.61 -17.22
N GLU A 125 -7.60 -22.90 -16.69
CA GLU A 125 -8.64 -23.49 -15.84
C GLU A 125 -9.76 -24.09 -16.71
N GLY A 126 -9.90 -25.43 -16.71
CA GLY A 126 -11.14 -26.08 -17.19
C GLY A 126 -11.07 -27.48 -17.82
N ALA A 127 -9.98 -28.23 -17.77
CA ALA A 127 -10.06 -29.64 -18.15
C ALA A 127 -10.61 -30.47 -16.97
N GLN A 128 -11.82 -31.01 -17.13
CA GLN A 128 -12.20 -32.20 -16.35
C GLN A 128 -11.08 -33.25 -16.45
N PRO A 129 -10.84 -34.08 -15.41
CA PRO A 129 -9.85 -35.14 -15.52
C PRO A 129 -10.16 -35.99 -16.75
N LEU A 130 -9.32 -35.85 -17.78
CA LEU A 130 -9.46 -36.58 -19.03
C LEU A 130 -9.32 -38.06 -18.71
N THR A 131 -10.23 -38.88 -19.25
CA THR A 131 -10.10 -40.33 -19.17
C THR A 131 -8.78 -40.76 -19.82
N ALA A 132 -8.24 -41.92 -19.43
CA ALA A 132 -6.95 -42.40 -19.96
C ALA A 132 -6.90 -42.40 -21.51
N GLY A 133 -8.03 -42.66 -22.18
CA GLY A 133 -8.16 -42.59 -23.64
C GLY A 133 -8.06 -41.17 -24.22
N GLN A 134 -8.62 -40.16 -23.52
CA GLN A 134 -8.55 -38.76 -23.94
C GLN A 134 -7.14 -38.18 -23.75
N GLN A 135 -6.41 -38.60 -22.71
CA GLN A 135 -5.01 -38.19 -22.50
C GLN A 135 -4.08 -38.69 -23.63
N GLN A 136 -4.37 -39.86 -24.20
CA GLN A 136 -3.57 -40.45 -25.28
C GLN A 136 -3.82 -39.75 -26.62
N GLN A 137 -5.07 -39.39 -26.93
CA GLN A 137 -5.41 -38.57 -28.11
C GLN A 137 -4.84 -37.15 -28.02
N GLN A 138 -4.88 -36.53 -26.83
CA GLN A 138 -4.35 -35.17 -26.65
C GLN A 138 -2.81 -35.14 -26.78
N LYS A 139 -2.11 -36.17 -26.30
CA LYS A 139 -0.65 -36.34 -26.52
C LYS A 139 -0.29 -36.52 -28.00
N GLN A 140 -1.15 -37.18 -28.79
CA GLN A 140 -0.95 -37.34 -30.23
C GLN A 140 -1.23 -36.03 -31.00
N GLN A 141 -2.24 -35.24 -30.59
CA GLN A 141 -2.54 -33.94 -31.21
C GLN A 141 -1.55 -32.83 -30.83
N GLN A 142 -1.01 -32.84 -29.60
CA GLN A 142 0.00 -31.86 -29.15
C GLN A 142 1.37 -32.04 -29.81
N LYS A 143 1.68 -33.24 -30.33
CA LYS A 143 2.94 -33.50 -31.06
C LYS A 143 3.01 -32.82 -32.43
N GLN A 144 1.90 -32.34 -33.00
CA GLN A 144 1.88 -31.80 -34.37
C GLN A 144 1.80 -30.27 -34.49
N LYS A 145 1.56 -29.50 -33.42
CA LYS A 145 1.57 -28.03 -33.48
C LYS A 145 2.00 -27.42 -32.15
N GLN A 146 3.28 -27.07 -32.01
CA GLN A 146 3.70 -26.04 -31.04
C GLN A 146 5.12 -25.53 -31.38
N LYS A 147 5.21 -24.46 -32.18
CA LYS A 147 6.24 -23.45 -31.93
C LYS A 147 5.81 -22.74 -30.63
N PRO A 148 6.67 -22.57 -29.63
CA PRO A 148 6.30 -21.88 -28.40
C PRO A 148 5.87 -20.45 -28.75
N LYS A 149 4.58 -20.14 -28.58
CA LYS A 149 4.14 -18.74 -28.57
C LYS A 149 4.88 -18.09 -27.41
N LYS A 150 5.74 -17.10 -27.67
CA LYS A 150 6.39 -16.32 -26.61
C LYS A 150 5.29 -15.83 -25.68
N ALA A 151 5.34 -16.25 -24.42
CA ALA A 151 4.39 -15.78 -23.41
C ALA A 151 4.45 -14.25 -23.39
N ARG A 152 3.29 -13.61 -23.53
CA ARG A 152 3.19 -12.15 -23.47
C ARG A 152 3.63 -11.72 -22.07
N GLN A 153 4.75 -11.01 -21.98
CA GLN A 153 5.23 -10.50 -20.69
C GLN A 153 4.33 -9.34 -20.26
N ILE A 154 3.60 -9.54 -19.18
CA ILE A 154 2.72 -8.52 -18.59
C ILE A 154 3.57 -7.68 -17.63
N ASP A 155 3.53 -6.36 -17.79
CA ASP A 155 4.19 -5.47 -16.85
C ASP A 155 3.41 -5.49 -15.52
N PRO A 156 4.08 -5.56 -14.36
CA PRO A 156 3.41 -5.72 -13.06
C PRO A 156 2.55 -4.53 -12.63
N VAL A 157 2.68 -3.34 -13.24
CA VAL A 157 1.90 -2.16 -12.86
C VAL A 157 1.30 -1.37 -14.00
N LEU A 158 1.82 -1.51 -15.21
CA LEU A 158 1.31 -0.83 -16.40
C LEU A 158 0.47 -1.81 -17.23
N PRO A 159 -0.88 -1.74 -17.17
CA PRO A 159 -1.74 -2.52 -18.05
C PRO A 159 -1.34 -2.34 -19.51
N SER A 160 -1.27 -3.46 -20.22
CA SER A 160 -0.76 -3.57 -21.58
C SER A 160 -1.73 -4.26 -22.55
N SER A 161 -2.90 -4.68 -22.07
CA SER A 161 -3.91 -5.46 -22.79
C SER A 161 -4.24 -4.86 -24.17
N ALA A 162 -4.24 -5.75 -25.17
CA ALA A 162 -4.56 -5.39 -26.56
C ALA A 162 -6.07 -5.19 -26.80
N ALA A 163 -6.91 -5.47 -25.80
CA ALA A 163 -8.36 -5.29 -25.91
C ALA A 163 -8.77 -3.80 -25.93
N GLY A 164 -7.85 -2.88 -25.64
CA GLY A 164 -8.08 -1.44 -25.77
C GLY A 164 -9.35 -0.97 -25.05
N SER A 165 -10.11 -0.08 -25.70
CA SER A 165 -11.39 0.48 -25.25
C SER A 165 -12.52 -0.54 -25.03
N ALA A 166 -12.36 -1.78 -25.48
CA ALA A 166 -13.36 -2.85 -25.34
C ALA A 166 -13.19 -3.72 -24.07
N SER A 167 -12.18 -3.43 -23.24
CA SER A 167 -11.99 -4.13 -21.95
C SER A 167 -13.04 -3.71 -20.90
N ALA A 168 -13.40 -4.62 -20.00
CA ALA A 168 -14.33 -4.31 -18.92
C ALA A 168 -13.73 -3.28 -17.95
N ALA A 169 -12.42 -3.29 -17.75
CA ALA A 169 -11.70 -2.27 -17.00
C ALA A 169 -11.84 -0.89 -17.64
N ALA A 170 -11.63 -0.76 -18.96
CA ALA A 170 -11.80 0.52 -19.67
C ALA A 170 -13.27 1.01 -19.60
N ALA A 171 -14.24 0.10 -19.72
CA ALA A 171 -15.65 0.43 -19.52
C ALA A 171 -15.94 0.93 -18.09
N GLY A 172 -15.33 0.33 -17.07
CA GLY A 172 -15.42 0.77 -15.68
C GLY A 172 -14.86 2.18 -15.47
N LEU A 173 -13.71 2.50 -16.07
CA LEU A 173 -13.15 3.86 -16.05
C LEU A 173 -14.07 4.87 -16.74
N ALA A 174 -14.63 4.50 -17.90
CA ALA A 174 -15.60 5.35 -18.61
C ALA A 174 -16.86 5.58 -17.76
N ALA A 175 -17.37 4.55 -17.08
CA ALA A 175 -18.52 4.67 -16.19
C ALA A 175 -18.25 5.62 -15.00
N ASP A 176 -17.06 5.54 -14.39
CA ASP A 176 -16.63 6.46 -13.32
C ASP A 176 -16.59 7.93 -13.81
N LEU A 177 -16.12 8.15 -15.04
CA LEU A 177 -16.10 9.48 -15.66
C LEU A 177 -17.50 10.00 -16.00
N VAL A 178 -18.38 9.13 -16.52
CA VAL A 178 -19.79 9.47 -16.77
C VAL A 178 -20.50 9.85 -15.48
N LYS A 179 -20.29 9.07 -14.40
CA LYS A 179 -20.84 9.37 -13.07
C LYS A 179 -20.36 10.72 -12.52
N ALA A 180 -19.16 11.15 -12.90
CA ALA A 180 -18.62 12.45 -12.55
C ALA A 180 -19.15 13.61 -13.43
N GLY A 181 -19.94 13.32 -14.46
CA GLY A 181 -20.58 14.31 -15.33
C GLY A 181 -20.00 14.42 -16.74
N MET A 182 -19.08 13.54 -17.13
CA MET A 182 -18.53 13.52 -18.49
C MET A 182 -19.51 12.89 -19.49
N ALA A 183 -19.61 13.41 -20.71
CA ALA A 183 -20.40 12.78 -21.77
C ALA A 183 -19.86 11.37 -22.11
N ALA A 184 -20.76 10.40 -22.35
CA ALA A 184 -20.39 8.99 -22.53
C ALA A 184 -19.33 8.75 -23.62
N HIS A 185 -19.44 9.41 -24.77
CA HIS A 185 -18.46 9.29 -25.85
C HIS A 185 -17.09 9.85 -25.44
N ALA A 186 -17.06 10.98 -24.72
CA ALA A 186 -15.82 11.60 -24.23
C ALA A 186 -15.17 10.74 -23.14
N ALA A 187 -15.96 10.13 -22.26
CA ALA A 187 -15.50 9.20 -21.23
C ALA A 187 -14.87 7.94 -21.83
N ALA A 188 -15.51 7.35 -22.85
CA ALA A 188 -14.95 6.21 -23.58
C ALA A 188 -13.63 6.58 -24.29
N ALA A 189 -13.57 7.74 -24.94
CA ALA A 189 -12.36 8.22 -25.59
C ALA A 189 -11.22 8.47 -24.58
N ALA A 190 -11.52 9.06 -23.42
CA ALA A 190 -10.54 9.27 -22.35
C ALA A 190 -9.99 7.94 -21.82
N ALA A 191 -10.86 6.96 -21.56
CA ALA A 191 -10.45 5.63 -21.12
C ALA A 191 -9.58 4.89 -22.15
N SER A 192 -9.89 5.03 -23.46
CA SER A 192 -9.06 4.50 -24.55
C SER A 192 -7.67 5.12 -24.55
N ARG A 193 -7.59 6.46 -24.50
CA ARG A 193 -6.31 7.18 -24.48
C ARG A 193 -5.41 6.77 -23.32
N VAL A 194 -5.99 6.62 -22.12
CA VAL A 194 -5.24 6.15 -20.93
C VAL A 194 -4.74 4.72 -21.14
N SER A 195 -5.56 3.83 -21.70
CA SER A 195 -5.21 2.42 -21.93
C SER A 195 -4.10 2.26 -22.99
N GLU A 196 -4.19 3.02 -24.08
CA GLU A 196 -3.18 3.06 -25.14
C GLU A 196 -1.84 3.63 -24.63
N ALA A 197 -1.89 4.74 -23.89
CA ALA A 197 -0.70 5.35 -23.29
C ALA A 197 -0.03 4.38 -22.30
N SER A 198 -0.82 3.65 -21.51
CA SER A 198 -0.30 2.64 -20.59
C SER A 198 0.37 1.48 -21.33
N SER A 199 -0.25 1.01 -22.41
CA SER A 199 0.32 -0.06 -23.25
C SER A 199 1.64 0.35 -23.90
N SER A 200 1.73 1.59 -24.40
CA SER A 200 2.97 2.16 -24.95
C SER A 200 4.06 2.27 -23.88
N ALA A 201 3.71 2.73 -22.68
CA ALA A 201 4.64 2.81 -21.56
C ALA A 201 5.14 1.43 -21.13
N ALA A 202 4.25 0.44 -21.00
CA ALA A 202 4.58 -0.95 -20.69
C ALA A 202 5.57 -1.53 -21.71
N ALA A 203 5.32 -1.32 -23.01
CA ALA A 203 6.22 -1.75 -24.08
C ALA A 203 7.60 -1.08 -24.00
N SER A 204 7.65 0.20 -23.61
CA SER A 204 8.92 0.92 -23.40
C SER A 204 9.73 0.35 -22.24
N VAL A 205 9.08 0.12 -21.10
CA VAL A 205 9.70 -0.50 -19.92
C VAL A 205 10.18 -1.92 -20.25
N ALA A 206 9.37 -2.73 -20.95
CA ALA A 206 9.75 -4.08 -21.35
C ALA A 206 10.98 -4.10 -22.27
N ARG A 207 11.05 -3.19 -23.25
CA ARG A 207 12.25 -3.04 -24.10
C ARG A 207 13.49 -2.70 -23.27
N ARG A 208 13.36 -1.77 -22.31
CA ARG A 208 14.49 -1.39 -21.45
C ARG A 208 14.91 -2.54 -20.53
N ALA A 209 13.96 -3.29 -19.99
CA ALA A 209 14.23 -4.48 -19.19
C ALA A 209 15.03 -5.53 -19.99
N LEU A 210 14.66 -5.75 -21.26
CA LEU A 210 15.41 -6.65 -22.16
C LEU A 210 16.85 -6.16 -22.40
N GLN A 211 17.04 -4.85 -22.66
CA GLN A 211 18.37 -4.27 -22.84
C GLN A 211 19.25 -4.46 -21.60
N LEU A 212 18.70 -4.18 -20.41
CA LEU A 212 19.42 -4.36 -19.14
C LEU A 212 19.76 -5.84 -18.91
N ALA A 213 18.83 -6.75 -19.20
CA ALA A 213 19.07 -8.19 -19.11
C ALA A 213 20.12 -8.69 -20.13
N SER A 214 20.25 -8.03 -21.28
CA SER A 214 21.29 -8.31 -22.29
C SER A 214 22.61 -7.58 -22.04
N GLY A 215 22.82 -7.01 -20.85
CA GLY A 215 24.08 -6.40 -20.44
C GLY A 215 24.23 -4.91 -20.74
N ALA A 216 23.17 -4.21 -21.15
CA ALA A 216 23.22 -2.74 -21.25
C ALA A 216 23.46 -2.11 -19.87
N ALA A 217 24.28 -1.06 -19.82
CA ALA A 217 24.55 -0.35 -18.59
C ALA A 217 23.27 0.34 -18.05
N PRO A 218 23.02 0.28 -16.73
CA PRO A 218 21.97 1.06 -16.09
C PRO A 218 22.21 2.57 -16.19
N ASP A 219 21.14 3.35 -16.28
CA ASP A 219 21.20 4.82 -16.23
C ASP A 219 21.64 5.27 -14.83
N ALA A 220 22.79 5.93 -14.74
CA ALA A 220 23.39 6.32 -13.47
C ALA A 220 22.47 7.22 -12.61
N ARG A 221 21.63 8.07 -13.21
CA ARG A 221 20.72 8.96 -12.46
C ARG A 221 19.54 8.19 -11.88
N ARG A 222 19.03 7.18 -12.59
CA ARG A 222 17.91 6.34 -12.13
C ARG A 222 18.34 5.20 -11.21
N ALA A 223 19.56 4.68 -11.39
CA ALA A 223 20.11 3.59 -10.60
C ALA A 223 20.92 4.04 -9.37
N GLY A 224 21.37 5.30 -9.35
CA GLY A 224 22.08 5.92 -8.23
C GLY A 224 21.12 6.33 -7.12
N VAL A 225 20.86 5.41 -6.18
CA VAL A 225 20.00 5.64 -5.02
C VAL A 225 20.81 6.34 -3.92
N ALA A 226 20.46 7.59 -3.62
CA ALA A 226 20.97 8.33 -2.48
C ALA A 226 20.15 7.98 -1.24
N VAL A 227 20.82 7.82 -0.08
CA VAL A 227 20.18 7.46 1.19
C VAL A 227 20.55 8.46 2.27
N ALA A 228 19.55 8.97 3.00
CA ALA A 228 19.72 9.88 4.12
C ALA A 228 19.08 9.30 5.39
N PHE A 229 19.86 9.20 6.46
CA PHE A 229 19.38 8.73 7.76
C PHE A 229 18.95 9.92 8.61
N HIS A 230 17.73 9.86 9.13
CA HIS A 230 17.19 10.85 10.05
C HIS A 230 16.87 10.20 11.40
N LYS A 231 16.53 11.05 12.38
CA LYS A 231 16.21 10.62 13.75
C LYS A 231 15.11 9.56 13.81
N HIS A 232 14.11 9.62 12.92
CA HIS A 232 12.94 8.74 12.96
C HIS A 232 12.61 8.07 11.62
N SER A 233 13.37 8.37 10.57
CA SER A 233 13.08 7.90 9.21
C SER A 233 14.37 7.77 8.40
N ILE A 234 14.24 7.11 7.26
CA ILE A 234 15.29 6.96 6.27
C ILE A 234 14.67 7.34 4.93
N ASP A 235 15.30 8.28 4.24
CA ASP A 235 14.87 8.75 2.92
C ASP A 235 15.77 8.11 1.86
N LEU A 236 15.15 7.57 0.80
CA LEU A 236 15.85 7.07 -0.39
C LEU A 236 15.38 7.86 -1.61
N ALA A 237 16.31 8.24 -2.48
CA ALA A 237 15.98 9.05 -3.66
C ALA A 237 16.81 8.71 -4.90
N ALA A 238 16.19 8.75 -6.08
CA ALA A 238 16.85 8.63 -7.38
C ALA A 238 16.04 9.35 -8.47
N ALA A 239 16.71 10.06 -9.37
CA ALA A 239 16.10 10.73 -10.54
C ALA A 239 14.81 11.54 -10.25
N GLY A 240 14.77 12.27 -9.13
CA GLY A 240 13.61 13.09 -8.71
C GLY A 240 12.56 12.33 -7.91
N GLU A 241 12.60 11.00 -7.88
CA GLU A 241 11.76 10.18 -7.01
C GLU A 241 12.34 10.09 -5.61
N ARG A 242 11.45 10.18 -4.61
CA ARG A 242 11.78 10.03 -3.18
C ARG A 242 10.79 9.10 -2.50
N VAL A 243 11.31 8.22 -1.65
CA VAL A 243 10.53 7.35 -0.76
C VAL A 243 11.09 7.48 0.65
N MET A 244 10.24 7.18 1.65
CA MET A 244 10.61 7.24 3.06
C MET A 244 10.16 5.97 3.75
N VAL A 245 10.94 5.54 4.75
CA VAL A 245 10.62 4.41 5.61
C VAL A 245 10.97 4.75 7.06
N THR A 246 10.20 4.26 8.03
CA THR A 246 10.57 4.35 9.44
C THR A 246 11.75 3.45 9.74
N ARG A 247 12.45 3.72 10.84
CA ARG A 247 13.62 2.92 11.25
C ARG A 247 13.23 1.48 11.56
N GLU A 248 12.08 1.26 12.19
CA GLU A 248 11.57 -0.06 12.52
C GLU A 248 11.20 -0.86 11.27
N ALA A 249 10.57 -0.22 10.29
CA ALA A 249 10.24 -0.87 9.02
C ALA A 249 11.49 -1.17 8.19
N TYR A 250 12.51 -0.30 8.21
CA TYR A 250 13.81 -0.58 7.61
C TYR A 250 14.46 -1.83 8.23
N GLY A 251 14.46 -1.94 9.56
CA GLY A 251 14.98 -3.10 10.27
C GLY A 251 14.29 -4.40 9.87
N LYS A 252 12.95 -4.39 9.84
CA LYS A 252 12.14 -5.50 9.34
C LYS A 252 12.52 -5.90 7.92
N LEU A 253 12.63 -4.93 7.01
CA LEU A 253 12.90 -5.18 5.59
C LEU A 253 14.32 -5.70 5.35
N ALA A 254 15.31 -5.21 6.10
CA ALA A 254 16.67 -5.75 6.07
C ALA A 254 16.71 -7.21 6.54
N ARG A 255 15.96 -7.54 7.61
CA ARG A 255 15.84 -8.93 8.09
C ARG A 255 15.19 -9.84 7.04
N LEU A 256 14.06 -9.42 6.46
CA LEU A 256 13.40 -10.16 5.38
C LEU A 256 14.35 -10.37 4.19
N PHE A 257 15.11 -9.33 3.85
CA PHE A 257 16.08 -9.40 2.76
C PHE A 257 17.23 -10.37 3.06
N ARG A 258 17.75 -10.41 4.29
CA ARG A 258 18.74 -11.42 4.70
C ARG A 258 18.21 -12.86 4.60
N LEU A 259 16.91 -13.06 4.84
CA LEU A 259 16.28 -14.39 4.77
C LEU A 259 15.98 -14.85 3.34
N HIS A 260 15.69 -13.92 2.43
CA HIS A 260 15.08 -14.24 1.13
C HIS A 260 15.83 -13.71 -0.09
N GLY A 261 16.58 -12.62 0.07
CA GLY A 261 17.40 -12.01 -0.96
C GLY A 261 18.64 -12.83 -1.32
N ALA A 262 19.39 -12.36 -2.32
CA ALA A 262 20.65 -12.98 -2.68
C ALA A 262 21.67 -12.78 -1.54
N PRO A 263 22.37 -13.83 -1.07
CA PRO A 263 23.33 -13.70 0.02
C PRO A 263 24.44 -12.66 -0.24
N SER A 264 24.83 -12.48 -1.51
CA SER A 264 25.82 -11.47 -1.93
C SER A 264 25.31 -10.03 -1.89
N GLU A 265 23.99 -9.83 -1.85
CA GLU A 265 23.34 -8.51 -1.76
C GLU A 265 22.92 -8.19 -0.31
N ALA A 266 23.00 -9.16 0.61
CA ALA A 266 22.43 -9.02 1.94
C ALA A 266 23.35 -8.20 2.86
N PRO A 267 22.85 -7.13 3.50
CA PRO A 267 23.66 -6.37 4.44
C PRO A 267 23.98 -7.25 5.67
N PRO A 268 25.15 -7.07 6.32
CA PRO A 268 25.48 -7.81 7.53
C PRO A 268 24.49 -7.48 8.66
N PRO A 269 24.16 -8.45 9.54
CA PRO A 269 23.30 -8.20 10.69
C PRO A 269 23.95 -7.20 11.65
N PRO A 270 23.17 -6.45 12.44
CA PRO A 270 23.71 -5.54 13.44
C PRO A 270 24.47 -6.34 14.53
N PRO A 271 25.47 -5.73 15.19
CA PRO A 271 26.32 -6.42 16.16
C PRO A 271 25.54 -7.13 17.28
N ALA A 272 24.44 -6.52 17.76
CA ALA A 272 23.58 -7.11 18.79
C ALA A 272 22.83 -8.36 18.29
N ALA A 273 22.37 -8.39 17.03
CA ALA A 273 21.68 -9.54 16.45
C ALA A 273 22.63 -10.69 16.07
N ALA A 274 23.92 -10.42 15.87
CA ALA A 274 24.93 -11.45 15.64
C ALA A 274 25.21 -12.31 16.90
N ALA A 275 24.93 -11.78 18.09
CA ALA A 275 25.14 -12.44 19.37
C ALA A 275 23.93 -13.29 19.85
N ALA A 276 22.72 -13.04 19.32
CA ALA A 276 21.50 -13.73 19.73
C ALA A 276 21.11 -14.83 18.73
N ALA A 277 21.57 -16.07 18.95
CA ALA A 277 21.28 -17.24 18.13
C ALA A 277 19.85 -17.82 18.28
N GLY A 278 18.90 -17.06 18.84
CA GLY A 278 17.52 -17.50 19.05
C GLY A 278 16.55 -16.33 18.95
N GLY A 279 15.73 -16.33 17.90
CA GLY A 279 14.54 -15.48 17.75
C GLY A 279 14.69 -14.00 18.12
N ALA A 280 15.12 -13.18 17.16
CA ALA A 280 15.23 -11.72 17.29
C ALA A 280 13.89 -11.05 17.68
N GLY A 281 13.90 -10.30 18.77
CA GLY A 281 12.77 -9.54 19.29
C GLY A 281 12.64 -8.16 18.64
N PRO A 282 11.66 -7.34 19.05
CA PRO A 282 11.42 -6.05 18.41
C PRO A 282 12.56 -5.02 18.58
N GLU A 283 13.36 -5.14 19.66
CA GLU A 283 14.50 -4.26 19.94
C GLU A 283 15.60 -4.30 18.85
N ASP A 284 15.61 -5.33 18.01
CA ASP A 284 16.57 -5.52 16.91
C ASP A 284 16.30 -4.62 15.68
N ALA A 285 15.06 -4.13 15.50
CA ALA A 285 14.68 -3.42 14.27
C ALA A 285 15.27 -1.99 14.19
N ASP A 286 15.29 -1.25 15.29
CA ASP A 286 15.92 0.09 15.34
C ASP A 286 17.45 -0.01 15.37
N ALA A 287 17.98 -1.08 15.98
CA ALA A 287 19.40 -1.39 16.01
C ALA A 287 19.98 -1.61 14.61
N GLU A 288 19.23 -2.27 13.71
CA GLU A 288 19.62 -2.41 12.30
C GLU A 288 19.74 -1.05 11.59
N ALA A 289 18.78 -0.15 11.79
CA ALA A 289 18.84 1.20 11.23
C ALA A 289 20.00 2.02 11.81
N ALA A 290 20.37 1.79 13.09
CA ALA A 290 21.49 2.46 13.74
C ALA A 290 22.82 1.95 13.21
N ALA A 291 22.97 0.63 13.09
CA ALA A 291 24.14 0.01 12.47
C ALA A 291 24.32 0.45 11.02
N ALA A 292 23.22 0.59 10.26
CA ALA A 292 23.27 1.10 8.89
C ALA A 292 23.75 2.55 8.80
N ALA A 293 23.30 3.41 9.71
CA ALA A 293 23.74 4.81 9.77
C ALA A 293 25.23 4.91 10.14
N ALA A 294 25.66 4.16 11.16
CA ALA A 294 27.07 4.11 11.57
C ALA A 294 27.99 3.56 10.46
N ALA A 295 27.54 2.52 9.74
CA ALA A 295 28.28 1.98 8.60
C ALA A 295 28.38 2.99 7.44
N ALA A 296 27.34 3.78 7.20
CA ALA A 296 27.36 4.84 6.18
C ALA A 296 28.34 5.96 6.54
N GLU A 297 28.45 6.33 7.82
CA GLU A 297 29.44 7.30 8.30
C GLU A 297 30.88 6.77 8.20
N ALA A 298 31.09 5.48 8.51
CA ALA A 298 32.41 4.86 8.50
C ALA A 298 32.97 4.57 7.10
N ALA A 299 32.11 4.24 6.13
CA ALA A 299 32.55 3.82 4.80
C ALA A 299 33.01 4.96 3.86
N GLY A 300 32.69 6.22 4.17
CA GLY A 300 32.97 7.34 3.25
C GLY A 300 32.40 7.11 1.85
N ASP A 301 33.15 7.42 0.79
CA ASP A 301 32.74 7.21 -0.62
C ASP A 301 32.82 5.74 -1.08
N ALA A 302 33.54 4.88 -0.37
CA ALA A 302 33.71 3.46 -0.70
C ALA A 302 32.65 2.62 0.04
N GLY A 303 31.38 2.84 -0.31
CA GLY A 303 30.23 2.21 0.37
C GLY A 303 30.24 0.68 0.33
N ASP A 304 29.64 0.06 1.36
CA ASP A 304 29.33 -1.37 1.42
C ASP A 304 28.47 -1.80 0.20
N ALA A 305 29.06 -2.58 -0.71
CA ALA A 305 28.44 -2.98 -1.96
C ALA A 305 27.15 -3.80 -1.75
N ALA A 306 27.10 -4.64 -0.72
CA ALA A 306 25.90 -5.40 -0.37
C ALA A 306 24.81 -4.46 0.14
N ARG A 307 25.16 -3.50 1.00
CA ARG A 307 24.22 -2.48 1.47
C ARG A 307 23.69 -1.59 0.35
N ALA A 308 24.53 -1.19 -0.60
CA ALA A 308 24.10 -0.46 -1.78
C ALA A 308 23.15 -1.28 -2.67
N ALA A 309 23.39 -2.59 -2.81
CA ALA A 309 22.47 -3.50 -3.50
C ALA A 309 21.12 -3.57 -2.78
N PHE A 310 21.13 -3.79 -1.46
CA PHE A 310 19.92 -3.76 -0.63
C PHE A 310 19.15 -2.45 -0.76
N HIS A 311 19.81 -1.29 -0.69
CA HIS A 311 19.14 0.01 -0.84
C HIS A 311 18.48 0.20 -2.20
N ARG A 312 19.07 -0.31 -3.28
CA ARG A 312 18.44 -0.30 -4.61
C ARG A 312 17.20 -1.19 -4.68
N ARG A 313 17.24 -2.38 -4.07
CA ARG A 313 16.09 -3.31 -3.97
C ARG A 313 14.97 -2.72 -3.11
N LEU A 314 15.35 -2.13 -1.98
CA LEU A 314 14.45 -1.45 -1.04
C LEU A 314 13.78 -0.25 -1.71
N PHE A 315 14.56 0.59 -2.39
CA PHE A 315 14.04 1.74 -3.14
C PHE A 315 13.06 1.30 -4.23
N ALA A 316 13.39 0.27 -5.01
CA ALA A 316 12.50 -0.27 -6.02
C ALA A 316 11.15 -0.72 -5.42
N MET A 317 11.17 -1.53 -4.36
CA MET A 317 9.95 -2.00 -3.71
C MET A 317 9.14 -0.85 -3.07
N LEU A 318 9.78 0.09 -2.36
CA LEU A 318 9.09 1.24 -1.79
C LEU A 318 8.48 2.14 -2.88
N LEU A 319 9.21 2.38 -3.97
CA LEU A 319 8.75 3.21 -5.08
C LEU A 319 7.58 2.54 -5.82
N ARG A 320 7.61 1.21 -5.97
CA ARG A 320 6.48 0.44 -6.47
C ARG A 320 5.20 0.72 -5.66
N TYR A 321 5.25 0.55 -4.35
CA TYR A 321 4.07 0.75 -3.50
C TYR A 321 3.64 2.22 -3.37
N LYS A 322 4.59 3.17 -3.39
CA LYS A 322 4.28 4.61 -3.47
C LYS A 322 3.57 4.94 -4.78
N SER A 323 4.11 4.48 -5.91
CA SER A 323 3.67 4.88 -7.25
C SER A 323 2.29 4.35 -7.62
N ILE A 324 1.84 3.24 -7.04
CA ILE A 324 0.47 2.72 -7.23
C ILE A 324 -0.57 3.34 -6.29
N GLN A 325 -0.17 4.23 -5.37
CA GLN A 325 -1.04 4.88 -4.37
C GLN A 325 -1.94 3.90 -3.58
N GLY A 326 -1.43 2.67 -3.35
CA GLY A 326 -2.23 1.53 -2.88
C GLY A 326 -2.62 1.55 -1.40
N HIS A 327 -2.01 2.41 -0.58
CA HIS A 327 -2.11 2.39 0.88
C HIS A 327 -3.51 2.71 1.45
N GLY A 328 -4.48 3.08 0.61
CA GLY A 328 -5.90 3.13 1.02
C GLY A 328 -6.83 2.31 0.15
N PHE A 329 -6.33 1.23 -0.45
CA PHE A 329 -7.17 0.13 -0.91
C PHE A 329 -7.06 -1.09 -0.02
N GLN A 330 -6.16 -1.09 0.98
CA GLN A 330 -6.00 -2.18 1.91
C GLN A 330 -5.53 -1.64 3.26
N ALA A 331 -5.96 -2.29 4.34
CA ALA A 331 -5.45 -2.07 5.68
C ALA A 331 -5.23 -3.46 6.32
N ALA A 332 -4.05 -3.70 6.87
CA ALA A 332 -3.73 -5.01 7.45
C ALA A 332 -4.43 -5.17 8.80
N VAL A 333 -4.84 -6.39 9.15
CA VAL A 333 -5.27 -6.67 10.53
C VAL A 333 -4.10 -6.45 11.49
N GLY A 334 -4.40 -6.04 12.72
CA GLY A 334 -3.34 -5.72 13.68
C GLY A 334 -2.67 -6.94 14.30
N PRO A 335 -1.48 -6.78 14.91
CA PRO A 335 -0.81 -7.85 15.65
C PRO A 335 -1.71 -8.58 16.66
N PRO A 336 -2.59 -7.91 17.44
CA PRO A 336 -3.52 -8.62 18.34
C PRO A 336 -4.47 -9.57 17.61
N VAL A 337 -4.90 -9.23 16.38
CA VAL A 337 -5.76 -10.09 15.57
C VAL A 337 -4.98 -11.31 15.11
N PHE A 338 -3.76 -11.12 14.58
CA PHE A 338 -2.89 -12.24 14.19
C PHE A 338 -2.58 -13.18 15.36
N GLU A 339 -2.42 -12.67 16.58
CA GLU A 339 -2.23 -13.48 17.78
C GLU A 339 -3.41 -14.44 18.02
N VAL A 340 -4.64 -13.92 17.98
CA VAL A 340 -5.87 -14.73 18.11
C VAL A 340 -5.96 -15.74 16.98
N LEU A 341 -5.74 -15.33 15.71
CA LEU A 341 -5.82 -16.24 14.56
C LEU A 341 -4.77 -17.35 14.61
N ARG A 342 -3.56 -17.05 15.09
CA ARG A 342 -2.48 -18.04 15.29
C ARG A 342 -2.84 -19.03 16.39
N ARG A 343 -3.35 -18.54 17.52
CA ARG A 343 -3.71 -19.38 18.67
C ARG A 343 -4.85 -20.34 18.33
N HIS A 344 -5.92 -19.84 17.73
CA HIS A 344 -7.12 -20.66 17.47
C HIS A 344 -7.02 -21.50 16.20
N LEU A 345 -6.45 -20.93 15.14
CA LEU A 345 -6.53 -21.51 13.79
C LEU A 345 -5.16 -21.83 13.19
N SER A 346 -4.07 -21.61 13.93
CA SER A 346 -2.70 -21.79 13.44
C SER A 346 -2.43 -21.07 12.12
N VAL A 347 -3.07 -19.92 11.91
CA VAL A 347 -2.83 -19.07 10.73
C VAL A 347 -1.34 -18.77 10.65
N GLY A 348 -0.72 -19.07 9.50
CA GLY A 348 0.73 -18.95 9.34
C GLY A 348 1.17 -18.24 8.06
N PHE A 349 0.22 -17.74 7.28
CA PHE A 349 0.48 -17.16 5.96
C PHE A 349 -0.62 -16.19 5.56
N GLU A 350 -0.24 -15.07 4.95
CA GLU A 350 -1.16 -14.06 4.42
C GLU A 350 -1.32 -14.23 2.91
N CYS A 351 -2.55 -14.36 2.43
CA CYS A 351 -2.88 -14.45 1.01
C CYS A 351 -2.71 -13.11 0.29
N PHE A 352 -2.88 -11.99 0.98
CA PHE A 352 -2.77 -10.65 0.38
C PHE A 352 -1.97 -9.74 1.30
N ALA A 353 -0.66 -9.64 1.07
CA ALA A 353 0.20 -8.75 1.83
C ALA A 353 1.27 -8.12 0.93
N SER A 354 2.22 -7.46 1.59
CA SER A 354 3.43 -6.87 1.04
C SER A 354 4.55 -7.04 2.06
N PRO A 355 5.82 -6.95 1.65
CA PRO A 355 6.94 -6.87 2.60
C PRO A 355 6.76 -5.78 3.67
N LEU A 356 6.01 -4.72 3.35
CA LEU A 356 5.76 -3.57 4.22
C LEU A 356 4.82 -3.90 5.39
N ASN A 357 3.82 -4.75 5.18
CA ASN A 357 2.75 -5.00 6.16
C ASN A 357 2.65 -6.47 6.63
N ALA A 358 3.40 -7.40 6.01
CA ALA A 358 3.32 -8.82 6.35
C ALA A 358 3.66 -9.11 7.83
N ALA A 359 2.86 -9.96 8.47
CA ALA A 359 3.11 -10.50 9.80
C ALA A 359 4.03 -11.72 9.78
N PHE A 360 4.19 -12.38 8.62
CA PHE A 360 5.01 -13.58 8.46
C PHE A 360 6.21 -13.38 7.53
N THR A 361 7.25 -14.22 7.69
CA THR A 361 8.47 -14.13 6.86
C THR A 361 8.19 -14.47 5.40
N ARG A 362 7.08 -15.15 5.11
CA ARG A 362 6.59 -15.41 3.76
C ARG A 362 5.11 -15.07 3.67
N CYS A 363 4.72 -14.45 2.56
CA CYS A 363 3.33 -14.11 2.25
C CYS A 363 3.12 -14.14 0.73
N ALA A 364 1.87 -14.18 0.29
CA ALA A 364 1.56 -13.79 -1.09
C ALA A 364 1.59 -12.27 -1.21
N SER A 365 2.05 -11.78 -2.36
CA SER A 365 2.05 -10.35 -2.68
C SER A 365 1.82 -10.13 -4.17
N ALA A 366 1.48 -8.89 -4.53
CA ALA A 366 1.18 -8.53 -5.91
C ALA A 366 2.42 -8.54 -6.82
N PHE A 367 3.61 -8.24 -6.28
CA PHE A 367 4.77 -7.88 -7.10
C PHE A 367 5.98 -8.76 -6.82
N ALA A 368 5.93 -10.02 -7.25
CA ALA A 368 7.03 -10.96 -7.05
C ALA A 368 8.40 -10.43 -7.54
N ASP A 369 8.40 -9.54 -8.53
CA ASP A 369 9.61 -8.96 -9.13
C ASP A 369 10.37 -8.00 -8.19
N VAL A 370 9.68 -7.33 -7.26
CA VAL A 370 10.32 -6.45 -6.27
C VAL A 370 10.15 -6.96 -4.84
N ASP A 371 9.15 -7.80 -4.57
CA ASP A 371 8.84 -8.33 -3.24
C ASP A 371 9.50 -9.69 -2.98
N GLY A 372 9.88 -10.42 -4.03
CA GLY A 372 10.50 -11.75 -3.93
C GLY A 372 11.74 -11.77 -3.02
N PRO A 373 12.68 -10.82 -3.17
CA PRO A 373 13.84 -10.68 -2.27
C PRO A 373 13.47 -10.41 -0.81
N PHE A 374 12.22 -10.09 -0.50
CA PHE A 374 11.73 -9.82 0.85
C PHE A 374 10.71 -10.85 1.34
N GLY A 375 10.61 -12.02 0.68
CA GLY A 375 9.79 -13.15 1.15
C GLY A 375 8.46 -13.33 0.45
N SER A 376 8.16 -12.59 -0.61
CA SER A 376 6.96 -12.86 -1.42
C SER A 376 7.01 -14.22 -2.08
N CYS A 377 5.90 -14.96 -2.00
CA CYS A 377 5.63 -16.20 -2.71
C CYS A 377 4.98 -15.96 -4.09
N GLY A 378 4.79 -14.69 -4.48
CA GLY A 378 4.04 -14.29 -5.65
C GLY A 378 2.54 -14.12 -5.39
N SER A 379 1.78 -13.95 -6.48
CA SER A 379 0.36 -13.64 -6.41
C SER A 379 -0.45 -14.82 -5.88
N PHE A 380 -1.38 -14.54 -4.95
CA PHE A 380 -2.35 -15.51 -4.43
C PHE A 380 -3.05 -16.31 -5.52
N PHE A 381 -3.41 -15.64 -6.62
CA PHE A 381 -4.10 -16.26 -7.74
C PHE A 381 -3.25 -17.34 -8.45
N GLY A 382 -1.92 -17.29 -8.31
CA GLY A 382 -0.99 -18.29 -8.85
C GLY A 382 -0.55 -19.36 -7.85
N LEU A 383 -0.89 -19.24 -6.56
CA LEU A 383 -0.43 -20.18 -5.53
C LEU A 383 -1.21 -21.49 -5.56
N LYS A 384 -0.50 -22.60 -5.34
CA LYS A 384 -1.10 -23.93 -5.16
C LYS A 384 -1.33 -24.18 -3.66
N LEU A 385 -2.59 -24.17 -3.25
CA LEU A 385 -2.99 -24.26 -1.84
C LEU A 385 -3.71 -25.59 -1.60
N ALA A 386 -2.97 -26.60 -1.13
CA ALA A 386 -3.53 -27.94 -0.86
C ALA A 386 -3.81 -28.19 0.63
N HIS A 387 -3.06 -27.53 1.51
CA HIS A 387 -3.18 -27.64 2.95
C HIS A 387 -2.64 -26.38 3.63
N GLY A 388 -2.96 -26.19 4.91
CA GLY A 388 -2.51 -25.05 5.71
C GLY A 388 -3.66 -24.17 6.20
N SER A 389 -3.31 -23.17 7.01
CA SER A 389 -4.25 -22.21 7.56
C SER A 389 -3.79 -20.79 7.25
N TYR A 390 -4.63 -20.05 6.54
CA TYR A 390 -4.26 -18.81 5.86
C TYR A 390 -5.15 -17.66 6.35
N GLU A 391 -4.60 -16.45 6.40
CA GLU A 391 -5.36 -15.21 6.46
C GLU A 391 -5.53 -14.67 5.03
N CYS A 392 -6.72 -14.15 4.72
CA CYS A 392 -7.04 -13.60 3.42
C CYS A 392 -7.79 -12.27 3.56
N ASN A 393 -7.05 -11.17 3.45
CA ASN A 393 -7.57 -9.81 3.47
C ASN A 393 -7.28 -9.10 2.14
N PRO A 394 -8.06 -9.37 1.08
CA PRO A 394 -7.82 -8.79 -0.24
C PRO A 394 -7.97 -7.27 -0.23
N PRO A 395 -7.33 -6.55 -1.17
CA PRO A 395 -7.63 -5.13 -1.40
C PRO A 395 -9.14 -4.91 -1.58
N PHE A 396 -9.68 -3.88 -0.95
CA PHE A 396 -11.09 -3.48 -0.93
C PHE A 396 -11.49 -2.83 -2.27
N VAL A 397 -11.34 -3.62 -3.32
CA VAL A 397 -11.70 -3.35 -4.71
C VAL A 397 -12.59 -4.52 -5.10
N ALA A 398 -13.86 -4.27 -5.40
CA ALA A 398 -14.87 -5.31 -5.62
C ALA A 398 -14.37 -6.43 -6.55
N ALA A 399 -13.84 -6.08 -7.73
CA ALA A 399 -13.30 -7.05 -8.69
C ALA A 399 -12.22 -7.98 -8.10
N ILE A 400 -11.35 -7.47 -7.23
CA ILE A 400 -10.30 -8.27 -6.57
C ILE A 400 -10.89 -9.16 -5.48
N MET A 401 -11.83 -8.63 -4.68
CA MET A 401 -12.52 -9.41 -3.65
C MET A 401 -13.33 -10.55 -4.27
N ASP A 402 -14.07 -10.28 -5.34
CA ASP A 402 -14.88 -11.26 -6.04
C ASP A 402 -14.00 -12.37 -6.64
N ALA A 403 -12.88 -11.99 -7.28
CA ALA A 403 -11.91 -12.96 -7.77
C ALA A 403 -11.28 -13.79 -6.65
N ALA A 404 -10.98 -13.17 -5.50
CA ALA A 404 -10.43 -13.86 -4.34
C ALA A 404 -11.44 -14.88 -3.77
N ALA A 405 -12.71 -14.49 -3.60
CA ALA A 405 -13.78 -15.36 -3.14
C ALA A 405 -13.96 -16.59 -4.05
N ARG A 406 -14.02 -16.38 -5.38
CA ARG A 406 -14.10 -17.48 -6.35
C ARG A 406 -12.88 -18.41 -6.27
N ARG A 407 -11.68 -17.87 -6.07
CA ARG A 407 -10.44 -18.68 -5.95
C ARG A 407 -10.43 -19.49 -4.65
N LEU A 408 -10.87 -18.90 -3.54
CA LEU A 408 -11.01 -19.58 -2.25
C LEU A 408 -11.94 -20.80 -2.36
N GLU A 409 -13.12 -20.62 -2.96
CA GLU A 409 -14.07 -21.72 -3.20
C GLU A 409 -13.43 -22.86 -4.02
N ARG A 410 -12.76 -22.53 -5.13
CA ARG A 410 -12.06 -23.54 -5.94
C ARG A 410 -10.96 -24.26 -5.16
N ALA A 411 -10.17 -23.53 -4.37
CA ALA A 411 -9.10 -24.11 -3.58
C ALA A 411 -9.64 -25.04 -2.48
N LEU A 412 -10.70 -24.63 -1.79
CA LEU A 412 -11.37 -25.43 -0.75
C LEU A 412 -12.01 -26.69 -1.34
N ALA A 413 -12.74 -26.58 -2.46
CA ALA A 413 -13.32 -27.73 -3.14
C ALA A 413 -12.26 -28.73 -3.64
N ALA A 414 -11.18 -28.24 -4.24
CA ALA A 414 -10.08 -29.08 -4.69
C ALA A 414 -9.37 -29.76 -3.50
N ALA A 415 -9.14 -29.04 -2.40
CA ALA A 415 -8.55 -29.61 -1.21
C ALA A 415 -9.48 -30.64 -0.55
N GLU A 416 -10.79 -30.38 -0.45
CA GLU A 416 -11.77 -31.33 0.08
C GLU A 416 -11.75 -32.64 -0.71
N ALA A 417 -11.83 -32.56 -2.04
CA ALA A 417 -11.77 -33.72 -2.93
C ALA A 417 -10.46 -34.51 -2.79
N ALA A 418 -9.35 -33.82 -2.52
CA ALA A 418 -8.03 -34.43 -2.29
C ALA A 418 -7.79 -34.86 -0.83
N GLY A 419 -8.75 -34.67 0.09
CA GLY A 419 -8.56 -34.94 1.51
C GLY A 419 -7.52 -34.02 2.18
N GLY A 420 -7.35 -32.80 1.69
CA GLY A 420 -6.49 -31.75 2.26
C GLY A 420 -7.12 -31.04 3.46
N ALA A 421 -6.31 -30.78 4.48
CA ALA A 421 -6.69 -29.93 5.61
C ALA A 421 -6.37 -28.47 5.27
N LEU A 422 -7.39 -27.72 4.83
CA LEU A 422 -7.27 -26.35 4.36
C LEU A 422 -8.24 -25.43 5.12
N SER A 423 -7.74 -24.28 5.55
CA SER A 423 -8.47 -23.29 6.35
C SER A 423 -8.13 -21.87 5.88
N PHE A 424 -9.15 -21.02 5.75
CA PHE A 424 -9.01 -19.60 5.46
C PHE A 424 -9.78 -18.77 6.48
N VAL A 425 -9.14 -17.73 6.99
CA VAL A 425 -9.78 -16.61 7.68
C VAL A 425 -9.84 -15.45 6.72
N VAL A 426 -11.03 -15.15 6.22
CA VAL A 426 -11.25 -14.12 5.19
C VAL A 426 -11.77 -12.85 5.87
N VAL A 427 -11.13 -11.72 5.62
CA VAL A 427 -11.48 -10.41 6.18
C VAL A 427 -11.85 -9.48 5.03
N VAL A 428 -13.12 -9.10 4.93
CA VAL A 428 -13.65 -8.23 3.88
C VAL A 428 -14.58 -7.17 4.46
N PRO A 429 -14.67 -5.98 3.85
CA PRO A 429 -15.65 -4.99 4.28
C PRO A 429 -17.07 -5.53 4.11
N GLY A 430 -17.99 -5.04 4.94
CA GLY A 430 -19.41 -5.39 4.99
C GLY A 430 -20.23 -4.93 3.79
N TRP A 431 -19.71 -5.02 2.56
CA TRP A 431 -20.34 -4.59 1.31
C TRP A 431 -21.20 -5.72 0.76
N GLN A 432 -22.49 -5.70 1.12
CA GLN A 432 -23.40 -6.81 0.85
C GLN A 432 -23.73 -7.00 -0.63
N GLU A 433 -23.57 -5.96 -1.44
CA GLU A 433 -23.81 -6.00 -2.88
C GLU A 433 -22.69 -6.68 -3.67
N THR A 434 -21.54 -6.95 -3.05
CA THR A 434 -20.42 -7.62 -3.72
C THR A 434 -20.68 -9.12 -3.87
N GLU A 435 -20.23 -9.70 -4.98
CA GLU A 435 -20.28 -11.16 -5.17
C GLU A 435 -19.49 -11.88 -4.07
N ALA A 436 -18.34 -11.31 -3.67
CA ALA A 436 -17.53 -11.83 -2.58
C ALA A 436 -18.35 -12.06 -1.30
N TRP A 437 -19.15 -11.08 -0.86
CA TRP A 437 -19.96 -11.23 0.35
C TRP A 437 -20.97 -12.37 0.23
N GLY A 438 -21.63 -12.48 -0.92
CA GLY A 438 -22.59 -13.54 -1.22
C GLY A 438 -21.94 -14.94 -1.23
N VAL A 439 -20.84 -15.09 -1.96
CA VAL A 439 -20.08 -16.34 -2.06
C VAL A 439 -19.58 -16.80 -0.69
N LEU A 440 -18.94 -15.90 0.07
CA LEU A 440 -18.41 -16.24 1.40
C LEU A 440 -19.51 -16.61 2.40
N SER A 441 -20.65 -15.91 2.35
CA SER A 441 -21.80 -16.18 3.21
C SER A 441 -22.52 -17.48 2.87
N GLY A 442 -22.56 -17.86 1.59
CA GLY A 442 -23.23 -19.06 1.09
C GLY A 442 -22.33 -20.29 0.96
N SER A 443 -21.05 -20.19 1.31
CA SER A 443 -20.07 -21.27 1.16
C SER A 443 -20.43 -22.51 1.98
N ALA A 444 -20.36 -23.70 1.36
CA ALA A 444 -20.48 -24.98 2.08
C ALA A 444 -19.31 -25.22 3.06
N PHE A 445 -18.21 -24.50 2.89
CA PHE A 445 -17.04 -24.55 3.75
C PHE A 445 -17.12 -23.58 4.92
N LEU A 446 -18.14 -22.72 5.00
CA LEU A 446 -18.30 -21.77 6.10
C LEU A 446 -18.46 -22.50 7.44
N ARG A 447 -17.67 -22.09 8.44
CA ARG A 447 -17.71 -22.60 9.82
C ARG A 447 -18.09 -21.53 10.82
N LYS A 448 -17.71 -20.28 10.56
CA LYS A 448 -18.08 -19.13 11.39
C LYS A 448 -18.09 -17.86 10.56
N ARG A 449 -19.05 -17.00 10.82
CA ARG A 449 -19.10 -15.62 10.33
C ARG A 449 -19.26 -14.69 11.51
N VAL A 450 -18.37 -13.70 11.62
CA VAL A 450 -18.44 -12.62 12.62
C VAL A 450 -18.52 -11.31 11.85
N VAL A 451 -19.45 -10.43 12.23
CA VAL A 451 -19.52 -9.07 11.71
C VAL A 451 -19.16 -8.10 12.83
N VAL A 452 -18.11 -7.31 12.60
CA VAL A 452 -17.60 -6.31 13.54
C VAL A 452 -18.01 -4.92 13.07
N ALA A 453 -18.74 -4.19 13.91
CA ALA A 453 -19.26 -2.87 13.56
C ALA A 453 -18.12 -1.85 13.34
N ALA A 454 -18.27 -0.95 12.37
CA ALA A 454 -17.28 0.06 11.99
C ALA A 454 -16.71 0.84 13.18
N ALA A 455 -17.58 1.19 14.14
CA ALA A 455 -17.24 1.97 15.32
C ALA A 455 -16.33 1.22 16.33
N GLU A 456 -16.31 -0.11 16.28
CA GLU A 456 -15.72 -1.00 17.27
C GLU A 456 -14.38 -1.62 16.85
N HIS A 457 -13.80 -1.15 15.74
CA HIS A 457 -12.52 -1.69 15.30
C HIS A 457 -11.64 -0.72 14.53
N GLY A 458 -10.36 -1.09 14.45
CA GLY A 458 -9.41 -0.46 13.56
C GLY A 458 -8.49 -1.48 12.89
N PHE A 459 -7.62 -0.96 12.03
CA PHE A 459 -6.64 -1.71 11.25
C PHE A 459 -5.28 -1.03 11.33
N CYS A 460 -4.22 -1.76 11.00
CA CYS A 460 -2.94 -1.17 10.64
C CYS A 460 -3.10 -0.36 9.35
N ASP A 461 -2.70 0.90 9.38
CA ASP A 461 -2.72 1.80 8.24
C ASP A 461 -1.84 1.25 7.11
N GLY A 462 -2.32 1.29 5.86
CA GLY A 462 -1.58 0.79 4.70
C GLY A 462 -0.26 1.52 4.44
N ALA A 463 -0.09 2.72 5.02
CA ALA A 463 1.14 3.49 4.99
C ALA A 463 1.88 3.47 6.35
N SER A 464 1.63 2.48 7.20
CA SER A 464 2.27 2.32 8.52
C SER A 464 3.81 2.31 8.45
N HIS A 465 4.41 1.79 7.38
CA HIS A 465 5.86 1.79 7.14
C HIS A 465 6.49 3.19 7.03
N GLN A 466 5.68 4.23 6.84
CA GLN A 466 6.12 5.63 6.71
C GLN A 466 5.35 6.56 7.65
N ARG A 467 4.55 6.02 8.59
CA ARG A 467 3.68 6.82 9.47
C ARG A 467 4.04 6.63 10.93
N ARG A 468 3.78 7.68 11.71
CA ARG A 468 3.97 7.63 13.15
C ARG A 468 2.93 6.73 13.83
N ASP A 469 1.66 6.89 13.46
CA ASP A 469 0.56 6.20 14.11
C ASP A 469 0.20 4.95 13.29
N LEU A 470 0.30 3.78 13.93
CA LEU A 470 0.09 2.48 13.29
C LEU A 470 -1.36 2.27 12.89
N TYR A 471 -2.28 2.61 13.80
CA TYR A 471 -3.69 2.26 13.65
C TYR A 471 -4.53 3.36 13.04
N ARG A 472 -5.61 2.94 12.39
CA ARG A 472 -6.68 3.78 11.86
C ARG A 472 -8.04 3.12 12.11
N ARG A 473 -9.09 3.94 12.28
CA ARG A 473 -10.46 3.44 12.38
C ARG A 473 -10.93 2.85 11.05
N SER A 474 -11.78 1.83 11.13
CA SER A 474 -12.49 1.34 9.95
C SER A 474 -13.63 2.31 9.57
N PRO A 475 -13.79 2.63 8.28
CA PRO A 475 -14.96 3.37 7.80
C PRO A 475 -16.18 2.48 7.59
N TYR A 476 -16.02 1.16 7.60
CA TYR A 476 -17.06 0.19 7.29
C TYR A 476 -17.09 -0.93 8.33
N ASP A 477 -18.24 -1.59 8.46
CA ASP A 477 -18.30 -2.87 9.12
C ASP A 477 -17.37 -3.87 8.41
N THR A 478 -16.90 -4.86 9.15
CA THR A 478 -16.01 -5.89 8.60
C THR A 478 -16.60 -7.27 8.87
N GLY A 479 -16.68 -8.09 7.82
CA GLY A 479 -16.96 -9.51 7.93
C GLY A 479 -15.67 -10.30 8.10
N VAL A 480 -15.66 -11.20 9.08
CA VAL A 480 -14.64 -12.21 9.31
C VAL A 480 -15.27 -13.58 9.08
N PHE A 481 -14.83 -14.26 8.03
CA PHE A 481 -15.35 -15.57 7.62
C PHE A 481 -14.29 -16.63 7.85
N VAL A 482 -14.63 -17.71 8.56
CA VAL A 482 -13.77 -18.88 8.70
C VAL A 482 -14.30 -19.97 7.76
N LEU A 483 -13.55 -20.28 6.71
CA LEU A 483 -13.86 -21.29 5.72
C LEU A 483 -12.90 -22.47 5.84
N GLN A 484 -13.41 -23.70 5.95
CA GLN A 484 -12.57 -24.89 6.17
C GLN A 484 -13.09 -26.12 5.45
N THR A 485 -12.18 -26.92 4.90
CA THR A 485 -12.50 -28.32 4.52
C THR A 485 -12.91 -29.13 5.75
N GLY A 486 -13.52 -30.30 5.56
CA GLY A 486 -13.87 -31.20 6.66
C GLY A 486 -12.66 -31.56 7.53
N ARG A 487 -11.53 -31.89 6.88
CA ARG A 487 -10.24 -32.13 7.57
C ARG A 487 -9.64 -30.86 8.17
N GLY A 488 -9.82 -29.70 7.53
CA GLY A 488 -9.43 -28.41 8.10
C GLY A 488 -10.16 -28.12 9.41
N ALA A 489 -11.48 -28.32 9.44
CA ALA A 489 -12.31 -28.12 10.62
C ALA A 489 -12.02 -29.13 11.74
N ALA A 490 -11.70 -30.37 11.39
CA ALA A 490 -11.27 -31.37 12.38
C ALA A 490 -9.93 -31.00 13.05
N LYS A 491 -9.01 -30.39 12.28
CA LYS A 491 -7.66 -30.00 12.73
C LYS A 491 -7.64 -28.67 13.48
N TRP A 492 -8.34 -27.66 12.97
CA TRP A 492 -8.38 -26.30 13.53
C TRP A 492 -9.80 -25.99 14.00
N ARG A 493 -10.19 -26.67 15.08
CA ARG A 493 -11.51 -26.57 15.68
C ARG A 493 -11.70 -25.19 16.30
N LEU A 494 -12.77 -24.52 15.90
CA LEU A 494 -13.22 -23.30 16.56
C LEU A 494 -13.82 -23.64 17.93
N ASN A 495 -13.49 -22.86 18.95
CA ASN A 495 -14.15 -22.91 20.25
C ASN A 495 -15.11 -21.71 20.41
N GLU A 496 -15.89 -21.73 21.49
CA GLU A 496 -16.90 -20.70 21.77
C GLU A 496 -16.29 -19.31 22.01
N GLY A 497 -15.04 -19.23 22.50
CA GLY A 497 -14.35 -17.97 22.81
C GLY A 497 -13.82 -17.21 21.58
N PHE A 498 -13.68 -17.87 20.43
CA PHE A 498 -13.07 -17.28 19.23
C PHE A 498 -13.68 -15.94 18.82
N GLU A 499 -15.01 -15.84 18.79
CA GLU A 499 -15.68 -14.61 18.35
C GLU A 499 -15.41 -13.43 19.31
N GLN A 500 -15.50 -13.68 20.61
CA GLN A 500 -15.27 -12.65 21.63
C GLN A 500 -13.83 -12.13 21.56
N GLU A 501 -12.87 -13.03 21.43
CA GLU A 501 -11.45 -12.67 21.34
C GLU A 501 -11.11 -11.94 20.05
N VAL A 502 -11.66 -12.37 18.90
CA VAL A 502 -11.46 -11.66 17.63
C VAL A 502 -12.02 -10.24 17.71
N ARG A 503 -13.23 -10.05 18.28
CA ARG A 503 -13.81 -8.72 18.49
C ARG A 503 -12.92 -7.85 19.39
N ALA A 504 -12.45 -8.39 20.51
CA ALA A 504 -11.54 -7.68 21.41
C ALA A 504 -10.22 -7.30 20.74
N ALA A 505 -9.65 -8.20 19.93
CA ALA A 505 -8.41 -7.94 19.19
C ALA A 505 -8.58 -6.85 18.13
N PHE A 506 -9.72 -6.81 17.43
CA PHE A 506 -10.06 -5.73 16.51
C PHE A 506 -10.27 -4.39 17.22
N ALA A 507 -10.89 -4.40 18.41
CA ALA A 507 -11.05 -3.21 19.25
C ALA A 507 -9.70 -2.67 19.78
N ALA A 508 -8.74 -3.55 20.06
CA ALA A 508 -7.38 -3.17 20.44
C ALA A 508 -6.62 -2.44 19.32
N CYS A 509 -7.09 -2.55 18.06
CA CYS A 509 -6.54 -1.86 16.91
C CYS A 509 -7.20 -0.48 16.66
N ILE A 510 -8.04 0.02 17.57
CA ILE A 510 -8.60 1.37 17.46
C ILE A 510 -7.52 2.41 17.83
N PRO A 511 -7.30 3.45 17.02
CA PRO A 511 -6.34 4.50 17.37
C PRO A 511 -6.78 5.26 18.63
N SER A 512 -5.82 5.50 19.53
CA SER A 512 -6.02 6.35 20.72
C SER A 512 -6.46 7.77 20.33
N ALA A 513 -7.13 8.48 21.24
CA ALA A 513 -7.54 9.87 21.03
C ALA A 513 -6.36 10.79 20.63
N ALA A 514 -5.20 10.61 21.26
CA ALA A 514 -3.99 11.35 20.92
C ALA A 514 -3.46 11.04 19.51
N ALA A 515 -3.56 9.78 19.05
CA ALA A 515 -3.21 9.41 17.68
C ALA A 515 -4.20 10.02 16.67
N VAL A 516 -5.50 9.97 16.95
CA VAL A 516 -6.53 10.62 16.12
C VAL A 516 -6.27 12.11 15.98
N GLU A 517 -5.95 12.80 17.08
CA GLU A 517 -5.67 14.24 17.07
C GLU A 517 -4.41 14.58 16.26
N ARG A 518 -3.33 13.80 16.41
CA ARG A 518 -2.13 13.97 15.56
C ARG A 518 -2.42 13.73 14.08
N GLN A 519 -3.15 12.66 13.78
CA GLN A 519 -3.55 12.34 12.41
C GLN A 519 -4.37 13.48 11.80
N ARG A 520 -5.29 14.10 12.55
CA ARG A 520 -6.08 15.26 12.09
C ARG A 520 -5.20 16.45 11.74
N ARG A 521 -4.20 16.78 12.56
CA ARG A 521 -3.29 17.92 12.34
C ARG A 521 -2.38 17.72 11.13
N ILE A 522 -1.89 16.50 10.91
CA ILE A 522 -1.03 16.17 9.77
C ILE A 522 -1.83 16.13 8.46
N ARG A 523 -3.09 15.68 8.51
CA ARG A 523 -3.90 15.36 7.32
C ARG A 523 -4.58 16.54 6.65
N GLY A 524 -4.48 17.77 7.16
CA GLY A 524 -5.02 18.97 6.52
C GLY A 524 -6.40 18.76 5.88
N GLY A 525 -7.36 18.16 6.61
CA GLY A 525 -8.75 17.94 6.17
C GLY A 525 -9.01 17.01 4.97
N SER A 526 -8.10 16.81 4.02
CA SER A 526 -8.43 16.30 2.68
C SER A 526 -8.17 14.81 2.41
N GLU A 527 -7.48 14.09 3.31
CA GLU A 527 -7.15 12.67 3.10
C GLU A 527 -8.24 11.70 3.61
N VAL A 528 -9.26 12.21 4.33
CA VAL A 528 -10.40 11.40 4.83
C VAL A 528 -11.31 10.96 3.68
N GLU A 529 -11.25 11.63 2.52
CA GLU A 529 -11.98 11.27 1.29
C GLU A 529 -11.48 9.97 0.62
N HIS A 530 -10.32 9.43 1.05
CA HIS A 530 -9.62 8.29 0.40
C HIS A 530 -10.39 6.96 0.43
N TRP A 531 -11.48 6.86 1.19
CA TRP A 531 -12.32 5.66 1.27
C TRP A 531 -13.76 5.88 0.81
N GLY A 532 -14.07 7.03 0.22
CA GLY A 532 -15.44 7.37 -0.19
C GLY A 532 -16.39 7.66 0.98
N ALA A 533 -15.88 7.84 2.20
CA ALA A 533 -16.70 8.22 3.36
C ALA A 533 -16.86 9.75 3.40
N PRO A 534 -18.10 10.30 3.41
CA PRO A 534 -18.31 11.72 3.66
C PRO A 534 -17.88 12.08 5.09
N THR A 535 -17.29 13.26 5.25
CA THR A 535 -16.92 13.81 6.56
C THR A 535 -18.19 14.10 7.39
N THR A 536 -18.55 13.23 8.33
CA THR A 536 -19.53 13.58 9.38
C THR A 536 -18.84 14.39 10.47
N GLY A 537 -18.52 15.64 10.14
CA GLY A 537 -18.19 16.66 11.12
C GLY A 537 -19.46 17.27 11.70
N ALA A 538 -20.16 16.54 12.57
CA ALA A 538 -21.12 17.14 13.49
C ALA A 538 -21.21 16.26 14.73
N ALA A 539 -20.56 16.71 15.80
CA ALA A 539 -20.77 16.16 17.13
C ALA A 539 -22.27 16.24 17.44
N ALA A 540 -22.86 15.10 17.82
CA ALA A 540 -24.14 15.07 18.48
C ALA A 540 -23.99 15.84 19.80
N GLY A 541 -24.42 17.10 19.81
CA GLY A 541 -24.52 17.91 21.01
C GLY A 541 -25.56 17.31 21.94
N GLY A 542 -25.10 16.87 23.11
CA GLY A 542 -25.98 16.46 24.21
C GLY A 542 -26.87 17.62 24.63
N GLY A 543 -28.15 17.31 24.85
CA GLY A 543 -29.11 18.25 25.40
C GLY A 543 -28.74 18.66 26.83
N GLY A 544 -28.66 19.96 27.04
CA GLY A 544 -28.70 20.60 28.35
C GLY A 544 -29.62 21.81 28.24
N GLY A 545 -30.74 21.77 28.96
CA GLY A 545 -31.74 22.84 28.99
C GLY A 545 -31.35 24.01 29.89
N GLY A 546 -32.01 25.15 29.65
CA GLY A 546 -31.90 26.42 30.37
C GLY A 546 -31.26 27.49 29.48
N GLY A 547 -31.83 28.65 29.17
CA GLY A 547 -33.05 29.34 29.59
C GLY A 547 -32.78 30.84 29.40
N GLY A 548 -33.63 31.55 28.65
CA GLY A 548 -33.86 33.00 28.78
C GLY A 548 -33.12 33.99 27.86
N GLY A 549 -33.92 34.75 27.08
CA GLY A 549 -33.69 36.14 26.59
C GLY A 549 -32.72 36.32 25.41
N GLY A 550 -32.97 37.08 24.33
CA GLY A 550 -33.97 38.10 24.00
C GLY A 550 -33.28 39.22 23.20
N GLY A 551 -33.87 39.67 22.08
CA GLY A 551 -33.46 40.84 21.25
C GLY A 551 -32.53 40.48 20.07
N ASP A 552 -32.88 40.48 18.78
CA ASP A 552 -33.71 41.32 17.88
C ASP A 552 -32.91 42.41 17.11
N GLY A 553 -33.17 42.48 15.79
CA GLY A 553 -32.72 43.49 14.81
C GLY A 553 -31.35 43.26 14.14
N GLY A 554 -31.15 43.20 12.81
CA GLY A 554 -31.99 43.46 11.65
C GLY A 554 -31.33 44.45 10.66
N GLY A 555 -30.94 43.97 9.45
CA GLY A 555 -30.74 44.73 8.19
C GLY A 555 -29.56 45.74 8.14
N GLY A 556 -28.89 46.05 7.02
CA GLY A 556 -29.08 45.75 5.61
C GLY A 556 -28.71 46.97 4.73
N GLY A 557 -27.64 46.86 3.92
CA GLY A 557 -27.49 47.41 2.55
C GLY A 557 -27.34 48.92 2.28
N GLY A 558 -26.27 49.28 1.56
CA GLY A 558 -26.37 49.89 0.21
C GLY A 558 -26.16 51.40 0.01
N ASP A 559 -24.98 51.73 -0.54
CA ASP A 559 -24.62 52.72 -1.59
C ASP A 559 -24.88 54.26 -1.47
N GLY A 560 -23.82 55.03 -1.81
CA GLY A 560 -23.67 56.50 -1.72
C GLY A 560 -24.32 57.35 -2.84
N PRO A 561 -23.80 58.54 -3.27
CA PRO A 561 -22.46 59.13 -3.07
C PRO A 561 -22.39 60.64 -2.70
N GLY A 562 -21.17 61.14 -2.39
CA GLY A 562 -20.70 62.45 -2.89
C GLY A 562 -20.31 63.59 -1.91
N SER A 563 -18.99 63.83 -1.78
CA SER A 563 -18.26 65.07 -1.38
C SER A 563 -18.38 65.56 0.07
N GLY A 564 -17.32 65.94 0.81
CA GLY A 564 -15.88 66.00 0.59
C GLY A 564 -15.22 66.63 1.84
N GLY A 565 -13.94 66.32 2.10
CA GLY A 565 -13.10 67.04 3.07
C GLY A 565 -12.36 66.15 4.09
N GLU A 566 -11.06 65.96 3.86
CA GLU A 566 -9.94 65.77 4.84
C GLU A 566 -9.96 64.47 5.68
N GLU A 567 -8.93 63.62 5.77
CA GLU A 567 -7.48 63.78 5.90
C GLU A 567 -6.72 62.59 5.26
N GLU A 568 -5.44 62.82 4.92
CA GLU A 568 -4.57 61.93 4.15
C GLU A 568 -3.82 60.87 4.99
N GLU A 569 -3.60 59.72 4.34
CA GLU A 569 -3.05 58.44 4.82
C GLU A 569 -1.53 58.42 5.12
N GLY A 570 -1.07 57.32 5.74
CA GLY A 570 0.33 56.91 5.59
C GLY A 570 0.78 55.65 6.36
N ALA A 571 0.26 54.48 5.98
CA ALA A 571 0.69 53.14 6.42
C ALA A 571 2.14 52.77 5.95
N PRO A 572 2.61 51.51 6.03
CA PRO A 572 2.65 50.54 7.14
C PRO A 572 4.06 49.94 7.34
N ALA A 573 4.38 49.34 8.50
CA ALA A 573 5.57 48.49 8.61
C ALA A 573 5.42 47.30 9.57
N LYS A 574 5.76 46.13 9.01
CA LYS A 574 5.95 44.81 9.59
C LYS A 574 6.90 44.86 10.79
N ARG A 575 6.50 44.25 11.91
CA ARG A 575 7.37 44.05 13.08
C ARG A 575 8.11 42.72 12.99
N GLN A 576 9.42 42.80 12.79
CA GLN A 576 10.39 41.81 13.24
C GLN A 576 10.97 42.25 14.59
N ARG A 577 11.29 41.21 15.37
CA ARG A 577 11.98 41.15 16.67
C ARG A 577 13.01 42.24 16.93
N GLN A 578 12.97 42.76 18.16
CA GLN A 578 14.13 43.32 18.86
C GLN A 578 14.13 42.83 20.31
N ASP A 579 15.25 42.21 20.68
CA ASP A 579 15.68 42.01 22.06
C ASP A 579 16.22 43.33 22.63
N LYS A 580 16.15 43.51 23.96
CA LYS A 580 16.87 44.56 24.69
C LYS A 580 17.70 43.97 25.85
N ALA A 581 18.93 44.47 25.89
CA ALA A 581 20.06 44.31 26.82
C ALA A 581 19.73 44.46 28.32
N GLY A 582 20.59 44.08 29.28
CA GLY A 582 21.97 43.57 29.20
C GLY A 582 22.64 43.44 30.58
N SER A 583 23.91 43.02 30.60
CA SER A 583 24.92 43.42 31.59
C SER A 583 26.32 43.03 31.07
N SER A 584 27.29 43.88 31.39
CA SER A 584 28.68 43.98 30.95
C SER A 584 29.62 42.87 31.43
N ASP A 585 30.64 42.55 30.63
CA ASP A 585 32.04 42.89 30.99
C ASP A 585 33.02 42.70 29.82
N ALA A 586 34.06 43.54 29.84
CA ALA A 586 34.97 43.84 28.75
C ALA A 586 36.28 43.01 28.79
N ALA A 587 36.81 42.67 27.61
CA ALA A 587 38.25 42.67 27.34
C ALA A 587 38.52 42.62 25.83
N ALA A 588 39.24 43.62 25.34
CA ALA A 588 39.61 43.82 23.95
C ALA A 588 40.86 43.04 23.53
N LYS A 589 40.97 42.68 22.24
CA LYS A 589 41.98 43.23 21.29
C LYS A 589 41.95 42.49 19.93
N ASP A 590 41.89 43.30 18.88
CA ASP A 590 42.60 43.27 17.59
C ASP A 590 42.90 41.90 16.92
N GLY A 591 42.70 41.67 15.63
CA GLY A 591 42.51 42.54 14.47
C GLY A 591 42.98 41.78 13.20
N ALA A 592 42.56 42.30 12.05
CA ALA A 592 43.14 42.09 10.71
C ALA A 592 42.87 40.77 9.91
N LYS A 593 42.02 40.96 8.90
CA LYS A 593 41.93 40.29 7.59
C LYS A 593 43.29 39.90 6.98
N HIS A 594 43.34 38.78 6.23
CA HIS A 594 44.05 38.71 4.93
C HIS A 594 43.57 37.56 4.02
N LYS A 595 43.28 37.90 2.75
CA LYS A 595 43.10 37.01 1.59
C LYS A 595 44.45 36.47 1.12
N LYS A 596 44.51 35.23 0.61
CA LYS A 596 45.43 34.87 -0.49
C LYS A 596 44.97 33.67 -1.30
N LYS A 597 44.72 33.91 -2.60
CA LYS A 597 44.73 32.92 -3.69
C LYS A 597 46.17 32.42 -3.91
N LYS A 598 46.35 31.15 -4.25
CA LYS A 598 47.49 30.72 -5.08
C LYS A 598 47.10 29.59 -6.03
N LYS A 599 47.46 29.82 -7.29
CA LYS A 599 47.30 29.01 -8.49
C LYS A 599 48.68 28.41 -8.77
N GLN A 600 48.81 27.13 -9.11
CA GLN A 600 50.02 26.61 -9.74
C GLN A 600 49.67 25.52 -10.77
N LYS A 601 50.21 25.71 -11.97
CA LYS A 601 50.10 24.86 -13.16
C LYS A 601 51.53 24.73 -13.67
N LYS A 602 52.07 23.52 -13.86
CA LYS A 602 53.18 23.29 -14.82
C LYS A 602 53.42 21.81 -15.15
N LYS A 603 53.31 21.55 -16.47
CA LYS A 603 54.11 20.66 -17.36
C LYS A 603 54.21 19.16 -17.05
N GLN A 604 53.62 18.29 -17.88
CA GLN A 604 54.14 17.73 -19.16
C GLN A 604 55.44 16.94 -19.03
N ARG A 605 55.35 15.61 -19.24
CA ARG A 605 56.18 14.81 -20.17
C ARG A 605 55.67 13.35 -20.23
N GLN A 606 55.22 12.94 -21.41
CA GLN A 606 55.25 11.54 -21.86
C GLN A 606 56.61 11.27 -22.53
N PRO A 607 56.98 9.99 -22.67
CA PRO A 607 57.13 9.46 -24.02
C PRO A 607 56.54 8.04 -24.21
N GLU A 608 55.91 7.82 -25.37
CA GLU A 608 55.85 6.53 -26.09
C GLU A 608 57.26 6.25 -26.71
N THR A 609 57.74 5.09 -27.17
CA THR A 609 57.16 3.83 -27.67
C THR A 609 58.33 2.81 -27.93
N ILE A 610 58.00 1.52 -28.22
CA ILE A 610 58.74 0.48 -29.02
C ILE A 610 59.85 -0.33 -28.28
N ALA A 611 60.03 -1.67 -28.39
CA ALA A 611 59.30 -2.82 -28.97
C ALA A 611 60.02 -4.16 -28.61
N ALA A 612 59.45 -5.28 -29.11
CA ALA A 612 59.89 -6.70 -29.17
C ALA A 612 59.52 -7.54 -27.94
N VAL A 613 58.76 -8.65 -28.04
CA VAL A 613 58.60 -9.68 -29.11
C VAL A 613 57.13 -10.04 -29.32
#